data_AF-A0A353JYG5-F1
#
_entry.id   AF-A0A353JYG5-F1
#
_cell.length_a   1.000
_cell.length_b   1.000
_cell.length_c   1.000
_cell.angle_alpha   90.00
_cell.angle_beta   90.00
_cell.angle_gamma   90.00
#
_symmetry.space_group_name_H-M   'P 1'
#
loop_
_entity.id
_entity.type
_entity.pdbx_description
1 polymer ?
#
loop_
_entity_poly.entity_id
_entity_poly.type
_entity_poly.pdbx_seq_one_letter_code
_entity_poly.pdbx_strand_id
1 'polypeptide(L)'
;MKKVRSSVTLLLCFVYVFSLFTFTSCDKKAKTDNKQTITDKRKDDKTDNSNELGSLVFSNNKQKTTDVPYKPLEVKPNAAQYSVKSDLSNVLNYSQFGKFSSEQKQLLQKNGFVVSPTKEEQLFYIYEKNQYLKIPSFITTDSVLHVYHIFYDYSLRSIENDKLIGFTKEL
;
A
#
# COMPACT_ATOMS: atom_id res chain seq x y z
N MET A 1 41.05 -31.32 -20.46
CA MET A 1 40.55 -30.66 -19.23
C MET A 1 39.19 -29.93 -19.38
N LYS A 2 38.74 -29.53 -20.58
CA LYS A 2 37.43 -28.85 -20.77
C LYS A 2 36.21 -29.75 -20.59
N LYS A 3 36.32 -31.05 -20.92
CA LYS A 3 35.20 -32.03 -20.86
C LYS A 3 34.76 -32.36 -19.42
N VAL A 4 35.70 -32.38 -18.48
CA VAL A 4 35.45 -32.66 -17.04
C VAL A 4 34.76 -31.48 -16.36
N ARG A 5 35.14 -30.24 -16.69
CA ARG A 5 34.51 -29.03 -16.13
C ARG A 5 33.04 -28.89 -16.51
N SER A 6 32.67 -29.18 -17.76
CA SER A 6 31.27 -29.16 -18.21
C SER A 6 30.41 -30.23 -17.51
N SER A 7 30.97 -31.44 -17.31
CA SER A 7 30.28 -32.52 -16.63
C SER A 7 30.04 -32.24 -15.14
N VAL A 8 30.97 -31.54 -14.48
CA VAL A 8 30.85 -31.16 -13.06
C VAL A 8 29.82 -30.04 -12.86
N THR A 9 29.75 -29.07 -13.78
CA THR A 9 28.71 -28.02 -13.74
C THR A 9 27.31 -28.60 -13.95
N LEU A 10 27.16 -29.57 -14.87
CA LEU A 10 25.88 -30.23 -15.10
C LEU A 10 25.41 -31.04 -13.87
N LEU A 11 26.33 -31.70 -13.18
CA LEU A 11 26.04 -32.50 -11.99
C LEU A 11 25.69 -31.61 -10.79
N LEU A 12 26.37 -30.46 -10.62
CA LEU A 12 26.02 -29.46 -9.62
C LEU A 12 24.63 -28.84 -9.86
N CYS A 13 24.26 -28.56 -11.12
CA CYS A 13 22.92 -28.11 -11.44
C CYS A 13 21.84 -29.17 -11.15
N PHE A 14 22.13 -30.45 -11.42
CA PHE A 14 21.19 -31.54 -11.14
C PHE A 14 20.94 -31.71 -9.63
N VAL A 15 22.00 -31.62 -8.82
CA VAL A 15 21.89 -31.67 -7.35
C VAL A 15 21.12 -30.46 -6.80
N TYR A 16 21.35 -29.27 -7.35
CA TYR A 16 20.63 -28.06 -6.95
C TYR A 16 19.12 -28.15 -7.28
N VAL A 17 18.78 -28.68 -8.46
CA VAL A 17 17.37 -28.91 -8.84
C VAL A 17 16.72 -29.97 -7.96
N PHE A 18 17.40 -31.07 -7.65
CA PHE A 18 16.87 -32.13 -6.77
C PHE A 18 16.62 -31.63 -5.33
N SER A 19 17.44 -30.70 -4.84
CA SER A 19 17.26 -30.08 -3.52
C SER A 19 16.04 -29.14 -3.42
N LEU A 20 15.56 -28.61 -4.55
CA LEU A 20 14.36 -27.76 -4.61
C LEU A 20 13.06 -28.59 -4.62
N PHE A 21 13.12 -29.86 -5.01
CA PHE A 21 11.94 -30.73 -5.09
C PHE A 21 11.56 -31.42 -3.77
N THR A 22 12.44 -31.47 -2.76
CA THR A 22 12.17 -32.19 -1.50
C THR A 22 11.53 -31.35 -0.39
N PHE A 23 11.25 -30.07 -0.63
CA PHE A 23 10.58 -29.19 0.34
C PHE A 23 9.16 -28.82 -0.09
N THR A 24 8.28 -29.81 -0.22
CA THR A 24 6.83 -29.61 -0.05
C THR A 24 6.27 -30.72 0.83
N SER A 25 6.36 -30.52 2.15
CA SER A 25 5.64 -31.31 3.15
C SER A 25 4.77 -30.35 3.95
N CYS A 26 3.46 -30.47 3.80
CA CYS A 26 2.48 -29.85 4.70
C CYS A 26 1.26 -30.77 4.79
N ASP A 27 1.29 -31.63 5.81
CA ASP A 27 0.18 -32.46 6.26
C ASP A 27 -0.94 -31.58 6.85
N LYS A 28 -2.14 -31.60 6.26
CA LYS A 28 -3.34 -31.04 6.88
C LYS A 28 -4.13 -32.17 7.56
N LYS A 29 -4.03 -32.26 8.89
CA LYS A 29 -5.01 -33.00 9.70
C LYS A 29 -6.27 -32.16 9.88
N ALA A 30 -7.36 -32.61 9.27
CA ALA A 30 -8.71 -32.18 9.62
C ALA A 30 -9.07 -32.72 11.01
N LYS A 31 -9.55 -31.86 11.91
CA LYS A 31 -10.13 -32.26 13.19
C LYS A 31 -11.63 -31.95 13.18
N THR A 32 -12.37 -33.04 13.31
CA THR A 32 -13.81 -33.24 13.33
C THR A 32 -14.54 -32.39 14.38
N ASP A 33 -15.67 -31.82 13.97
CA ASP A 33 -16.67 -31.19 14.83
C ASP A 33 -17.22 -32.20 15.84
N ASN A 34 -17.03 -31.92 17.14
CA ASN A 34 -17.70 -32.66 18.21
C ASN A 34 -18.94 -31.88 18.66
N LYS A 35 -20.11 -32.36 18.23
CA LYS A 35 -21.42 -31.95 18.71
C LYS A 35 -21.66 -32.61 20.08
N GLN A 36 -21.64 -31.82 21.15
CA GLN A 36 -22.05 -32.30 22.46
C GLN A 36 -23.37 -31.66 22.89
N THR A 37 -24.41 -32.48 22.81
CA THR A 37 -25.75 -32.27 23.32
C THR A 37 -25.73 -32.26 24.85
N ILE A 38 -26.26 -31.23 25.50
CA ILE A 38 -26.83 -31.34 26.84
C ILE A 38 -28.17 -30.59 26.85
N THR A 39 -29.24 -31.37 26.93
CA THR A 39 -30.57 -30.99 27.40
C THR A 39 -30.55 -30.84 28.92
N ASP A 40 -31.03 -29.72 29.48
CA ASP A 40 -31.91 -29.77 30.66
C ASP A 40 -32.75 -28.50 30.82
N LYS A 41 -33.91 -28.72 31.41
CA LYS A 41 -35.17 -27.98 31.41
C LYS A 41 -35.16 -26.75 32.33
N ARG A 42 -35.90 -25.71 31.96
CA ARG A 42 -36.65 -24.87 32.92
C ARG A 42 -37.80 -24.09 32.24
N LYS A 43 -39.01 -24.53 32.61
CA LYS A 43 -40.27 -23.81 32.86
C LYS A 43 -40.58 -22.56 32.02
N ASP A 44 -41.63 -22.71 31.21
CA ASP A 44 -42.46 -21.62 30.73
C ASP A 44 -43.11 -20.89 31.92
N ASP A 45 -42.88 -19.58 32.02
CA ASP A 45 -43.83 -18.64 32.60
C ASP A 45 -43.82 -17.34 31.77
N LYS A 46 -45.02 -16.80 31.60
CA LYS A 46 -45.38 -15.77 30.62
C LYS A 46 -44.86 -14.37 31.00
N THR A 47 -44.74 -13.56 29.95
CA THR A 47 -45.27 -12.17 29.79
C THR A 47 -44.21 -11.11 29.49
N ASP A 48 -44.28 -10.61 28.26
CA ASP A 48 -43.96 -9.29 27.72
C ASP A 48 -42.76 -8.51 28.29
N ASN A 49 -41.78 -8.25 27.42
CA ASN A 49 -41.80 -6.99 26.67
C ASN A 49 -40.84 -7.09 25.50
N SER A 50 -41.39 -6.87 24.31
CA SER A 50 -40.62 -6.58 23.11
C SER A 50 -39.80 -5.31 23.29
N ASN A 51 -38.83 -5.12 22.39
CA ASN A 51 -38.08 -3.88 22.12
C ASN A 51 -36.82 -3.75 23.03
N GLU A 52 -35.59 -3.55 22.54
CA GLU A 52 -35.15 -2.83 21.35
C GLU A 52 -33.83 -3.43 20.83
N LEU A 53 -33.87 -4.08 19.66
CA LEU A 53 -32.71 -4.08 18.78
C LEU A 53 -32.67 -2.68 18.17
N GLY A 54 -31.85 -1.80 18.73
CA GLY A 54 -31.82 -0.37 18.39
C GLY A 54 -31.79 -0.17 16.88
N SER A 55 -32.89 0.33 16.33
CA SER A 55 -33.00 0.59 14.90
C SER A 55 -31.91 1.59 14.52
N LEU A 56 -31.11 1.26 13.51
CA LEU A 56 -30.21 2.22 12.88
C LEU A 56 -31.05 3.28 12.14
N VAL A 57 -31.53 4.28 12.90
CA VAL A 57 -32.19 5.45 12.33
C VAL A 57 -31.09 6.36 11.81
N PHE A 58 -30.87 6.33 10.50
CA PHE A 58 -30.15 7.42 9.84
C PHE A 58 -30.99 8.70 10.00
N SER A 59 -30.64 9.51 11.00
CA SER A 59 -31.30 10.79 11.22
C SER A 59 -31.19 11.61 9.94
N ASN A 60 -32.34 11.98 9.37
CA ASN A 60 -32.48 12.97 8.29
C ASN A 60 -32.10 14.40 8.75
N ASN A 61 -31.21 14.52 9.73
CA ASN A 61 -30.58 15.78 10.07
C ASN A 61 -29.79 16.20 8.84
N LYS A 62 -30.36 17.16 8.09
CA LYS A 62 -29.64 17.91 7.06
C LYS A 62 -28.31 18.29 7.67
N GLN A 63 -27.24 17.68 7.18
CA GLN A 63 -25.89 17.96 7.69
C GLN A 63 -25.72 19.48 7.56
N LYS A 64 -25.58 20.16 8.71
CA LYS A 64 -25.35 21.59 8.73
C LYS A 64 -23.90 21.78 8.30
N THR A 65 -23.69 21.87 6.98
CA THR A 65 -22.37 22.12 6.40
C THR A 65 -21.94 23.51 6.85
N THR A 66 -20.96 23.57 7.74
CA THR A 66 -20.29 24.83 8.08
C THR A 66 -19.42 25.22 6.88
N ASP A 67 -19.84 26.24 6.14
CA ASP A 67 -18.98 26.84 5.12
C ASP A 67 -17.82 27.54 5.83
N VAL A 68 -16.64 26.93 5.80
CA VAL A 68 -15.43 27.50 6.38
C VAL A 68 -14.74 28.28 5.27
N PRO A 69 -14.73 29.63 5.32
CA PRO A 69 -14.12 30.42 4.26
C PRO A 69 -12.62 30.13 4.20
N TYR A 70 -12.17 29.61 3.05
CA TYR A 70 -10.74 29.40 2.81
C TYR A 70 -10.07 30.73 2.48
N LYS A 71 -9.21 31.20 3.39
CA LYS A 71 -8.29 32.30 3.12
C LYS A 71 -6.90 31.72 2.85
N PRO A 72 -6.36 31.88 1.63
CA PRO A 72 -5.00 31.45 1.34
C PRO A 72 -4.00 32.06 2.32
N LEU A 73 -3.06 31.26 2.79
CA LEU A 73 -1.97 31.72 3.64
C LEU A 73 -0.95 32.47 2.77
N GLU A 74 -0.64 33.72 3.12
CA GLU A 74 0.44 34.46 2.48
C GLU A 74 1.78 34.01 3.06
N VAL A 75 2.48 33.14 2.34
CA VAL A 75 3.78 32.60 2.76
C VAL A 75 4.89 33.35 2.01
N LYS A 76 5.75 34.04 2.76
CA LYS A 76 6.99 34.61 2.22
C LYS A 76 8.09 33.54 2.27
N PRO A 77 8.65 33.11 1.13
CA PRO A 77 9.74 32.14 1.14
C PRO A 77 10.99 32.76 1.81
N ASN A 78 11.53 32.06 2.82
CA ASN A 78 12.77 32.46 3.52
C ASN A 78 13.99 31.66 3.07
N ALA A 79 13.87 30.91 1.97
CA ALA A 79 14.98 30.14 1.41
C ALA A 79 15.86 31.06 0.54
N ALA A 80 17.18 30.87 0.62
CA ALA A 80 18.11 31.52 -0.30
C ALA A 80 17.79 31.10 -1.75
N GLN A 81 17.83 32.06 -2.68
CA GLN A 81 17.67 31.73 -4.09
C GLN A 81 18.89 30.99 -4.61
N TYR A 82 18.64 29.98 -5.44
CA TYR A 82 19.67 29.21 -6.12
C TYR A 82 19.39 29.19 -7.63
N SER A 83 20.46 29.16 -8.42
CA SER A 83 20.38 29.04 -9.88
C SER A 83 21.07 27.77 -10.33
N VAL A 84 20.47 27.05 -11.27
CA VAL A 84 21.06 25.87 -11.91
C VAL A 84 22.01 26.34 -13.01
N LYS A 85 23.25 25.86 -13.02
CA LYS A 85 24.21 26.16 -14.09
C LYS A 85 23.85 25.36 -15.35
N SER A 86 24.20 25.90 -16.52
CA SER A 86 23.91 25.28 -17.82
C SER A 86 24.58 23.92 -18.03
N ASP A 87 25.71 23.69 -17.36
CA ASP A 87 26.45 22.43 -17.38
C ASP A 87 25.97 21.43 -16.31
N LEU A 88 24.98 21.81 -15.49
CA LEU A 88 24.47 21.05 -14.34
C LEU A 88 25.57 20.69 -13.32
N SER A 89 26.73 21.37 -13.34
CA SER A 89 27.87 21.06 -12.46
C SER A 89 27.59 21.31 -10.99
N ASN A 90 26.63 22.19 -10.68
CA ASN A 90 26.19 22.46 -9.33
C ASN A 90 25.08 21.52 -8.84
N VAL A 91 24.60 20.60 -9.69
CA VAL A 91 23.56 19.64 -9.32
C VAL A 91 24.22 18.41 -8.69
N LEU A 92 23.94 18.20 -7.42
CA LEU A 92 24.37 17.00 -6.70
C LEU A 92 23.64 15.77 -7.25
N ASN A 93 24.30 14.60 -7.18
CA ASN A 93 23.76 13.31 -7.59
C ASN A 93 23.41 13.18 -9.09
N TYR A 94 23.80 14.14 -9.94
CA TYR A 94 23.51 14.09 -11.38
C TYR A 94 23.96 12.78 -12.05
N SER A 95 25.11 12.23 -11.63
CA SER A 95 25.65 10.96 -12.13
C SER A 95 24.92 9.69 -11.65
N GLN A 96 24.13 9.79 -10.58
CA GLN A 96 23.32 8.67 -10.06
C GLN A 96 22.06 8.44 -10.92
N PHE A 97 21.64 9.48 -11.64
CA PHE A 97 20.56 9.38 -12.60
C PHE A 97 21.11 8.93 -13.96
N GLY A 98 20.25 8.27 -14.75
CA GLY A 98 20.61 7.78 -16.08
C GLY A 98 20.96 8.91 -17.06
N LYS A 99 21.15 8.55 -18.33
CA LYS A 99 21.42 9.55 -19.37
C LYS A 99 20.17 10.39 -19.64
N PHE A 100 20.28 11.70 -19.42
CA PHE A 100 19.26 12.68 -19.82
C PHE A 100 19.37 13.04 -21.31
N SER A 101 18.23 13.21 -21.97
CA SER A 101 18.17 13.79 -23.32
C SER A 101 18.56 15.28 -23.30
N SER A 102 18.87 15.85 -24.46
CA SER A 102 19.15 17.29 -24.60
C SER A 102 17.99 18.15 -24.11
N GLU A 103 16.76 17.77 -24.45
CA GLU A 103 15.54 18.47 -24.03
C GLU A 103 15.33 18.41 -22.51
N GLN A 104 15.56 17.25 -21.89
CA GLN A 104 15.44 17.08 -20.44
C GLN A 104 16.45 17.96 -19.70
N LYS A 105 17.67 18.11 -20.22
CA LYS A 105 18.69 19.01 -19.63
C LYS A 105 18.26 20.47 -19.71
N GLN A 106 17.69 20.90 -20.83
CA GLN A 106 17.17 22.26 -20.98
C GLN A 106 16.02 22.54 -20.01
N LEU A 107 15.11 21.58 -19.83
CA LEU A 107 14.02 21.68 -18.85
C LEU A 107 14.54 21.73 -17.41
N LEU A 108 15.53 20.91 -17.06
CA LEU A 108 16.19 20.95 -15.76
C LEU A 108 16.87 22.31 -15.49
N GLN A 109 17.55 22.87 -16.48
CA GLN A 109 18.18 24.19 -16.36
C GLN A 109 17.14 25.29 -16.16
N LYS A 110 16.03 25.27 -16.92
CA LYS A 110 15.01 26.32 -16.89
C LYS A 110 14.10 26.25 -15.67
N ASN A 111 13.64 25.05 -15.32
CA ASN A 111 12.60 24.85 -14.32
C ASN A 111 13.13 24.27 -13.00
N GLY A 112 14.35 23.73 -12.97
CA GLY A 112 14.90 23.00 -11.83
C GLY A 112 14.35 21.59 -11.65
N PHE A 113 13.39 21.16 -12.46
CA PHE A 113 12.84 19.81 -12.45
C PHE A 113 12.43 19.36 -13.86
N VAL A 114 12.31 18.05 -14.04
CA VAL A 114 11.77 17.42 -15.24
C VAL A 114 10.91 16.24 -14.82
N VAL A 115 9.81 16.02 -15.54
CA VAL A 115 8.93 14.87 -15.32
C VAL A 115 9.25 13.82 -16.37
N SER A 116 9.52 12.59 -15.91
CA SER A 116 9.76 11.44 -16.78
C SER A 116 8.79 10.33 -16.42
N PRO A 117 8.20 9.64 -17.40
CA PRO A 117 7.38 8.47 -17.12
C PRO A 117 8.22 7.38 -16.43
N THR A 118 7.60 6.66 -15.51
CA THR A 118 8.17 5.50 -14.83
C THR A 118 7.66 4.20 -15.48
N LYS A 119 8.46 3.14 -15.37
CA LYS A 119 8.05 1.77 -15.72
C LYS A 119 7.62 0.95 -14.50
N GLU A 120 7.81 1.51 -13.31
CA GLU A 120 7.42 0.85 -12.06
C GLU A 120 5.90 0.81 -11.95
N GLU A 121 5.35 -0.37 -11.66
CA GLU A 121 3.90 -0.58 -11.57
C GLU A 121 3.30 -0.01 -10.29
N GLN A 122 4.12 0.05 -9.23
CA GLN A 122 3.70 0.50 -7.91
C GLN A 122 4.68 1.53 -7.36
N LEU A 123 4.14 2.52 -6.64
CA LEU A 123 4.90 3.62 -6.08
C LEU A 123 6.00 3.16 -5.11
N PHE A 124 5.78 2.05 -4.38
CA PHE A 124 6.73 1.56 -3.40
C PHE A 124 8.08 1.15 -4.00
N TYR A 125 8.11 0.65 -5.25
CA TYR A 125 9.36 0.30 -5.93
C TYR A 125 10.28 1.52 -6.11
N ILE A 126 9.69 2.69 -6.33
CA ILE A 126 10.45 3.95 -6.45
C ILE A 126 11.08 4.31 -5.10
N TYR A 127 10.33 4.19 -4.00
CA TYR A 127 10.86 4.48 -2.67
C TYR A 127 11.93 3.49 -2.23
N GLU A 128 11.71 2.21 -2.46
CA GLU A 128 12.67 1.16 -2.13
C GLU A 128 13.98 1.37 -2.91
N LYS A 129 13.89 1.63 -4.22
CA LYS A 129 15.06 1.93 -5.06
C LYS A 129 15.79 3.20 -4.60
N ASN A 130 15.05 4.26 -4.28
CA ASN A 130 15.64 5.49 -3.76
C ASN A 130 16.36 5.24 -2.43
N GLN A 131 15.80 4.40 -1.55
CA GLN A 131 16.45 4.02 -0.31
C GLN A 131 17.75 3.24 -0.55
N TYR A 132 17.75 2.22 -1.42
CA TYR A 132 18.96 1.46 -1.76
C TYR A 132 20.05 2.33 -2.38
N LEU A 133 19.67 3.26 -3.26
CA LEU A 133 20.60 4.16 -3.95
C LEU A 133 20.96 5.41 -3.13
N LYS A 134 20.39 5.57 -1.93
CA LYS A 134 20.53 6.77 -1.08
C LYS A 134 20.13 8.06 -1.81
N ILE A 135 19.12 7.98 -2.67
CA ILE A 135 18.54 9.12 -3.38
C ILE A 135 17.45 9.73 -2.49
N PRO A 136 17.49 11.04 -2.20
CA PRO A 136 16.44 11.69 -1.43
C PRO A 136 15.12 11.70 -2.22
N SER A 137 14.02 11.35 -1.56
CA SER A 137 12.67 11.41 -2.13
C SER A 137 11.96 12.67 -1.64
N PHE A 138 11.38 13.44 -2.57
CA PHE A 138 10.51 14.56 -2.24
C PHE A 138 9.06 14.09 -2.25
N ILE A 139 8.40 14.09 -1.10
CA ILE A 139 7.03 13.60 -0.93
C ILE A 139 6.10 14.82 -0.83
N THR A 140 5.11 14.89 -1.71
CA THR A 140 4.07 15.92 -1.69
C THR A 140 2.86 15.46 -0.89
N THR A 141 2.00 16.40 -0.51
CA THR A 141 0.73 16.11 0.19
C THR A 141 -0.21 15.24 -0.65
N ASP A 142 -0.13 15.34 -1.97
CA ASP A 142 -0.93 14.54 -2.91
C ASP A 142 -0.61 13.04 -2.79
N SER A 143 0.67 12.67 -2.66
CA SER A 143 1.07 11.27 -2.44
C SER A 143 0.52 10.72 -1.12
N VAL A 144 0.50 11.54 -0.07
CA VAL A 144 -0.08 11.16 1.23
C VAL A 144 -1.59 10.99 1.11
N LEU A 145 -2.27 11.91 0.43
CA LEU A 145 -3.71 11.84 0.19
C LEU A 145 -4.10 10.59 -0.62
N HIS A 146 -3.31 10.23 -1.62
CA HIS A 146 -3.53 9.02 -2.41
C HIS A 146 -3.46 7.74 -1.55
N VAL A 147 -2.41 7.62 -0.72
CA VAL A 147 -2.27 6.47 0.21
C VAL A 147 -3.41 6.45 1.23
N TYR A 148 -3.84 7.62 1.71
CA TYR A 148 -4.99 7.73 2.60
C TYR A 148 -6.26 7.16 1.98
N HIS A 149 -6.56 7.47 0.71
CA HIS A 149 -7.73 6.93 0.02
C HIS A 149 -7.68 5.39 -0.08
N ILE A 150 -6.54 4.82 -0.44
CA ILE A 150 -6.37 3.36 -0.49
C ILE A 150 -6.62 2.72 0.88
N PHE A 151 -6.04 3.31 1.93
CA PHE A 151 -6.20 2.82 3.29
C PHE A 151 -7.65 2.91 3.79
N TYR A 152 -8.31 4.03 3.51
CA TYR A 152 -9.69 4.26 3.90
C TYR A 152 -10.64 3.25 3.23
N ASP A 153 -10.51 3.08 1.91
CA ASP A 153 -11.31 2.12 1.15
C ASP A 153 -11.11 0.68 1.64
N TYR A 154 -9.86 0.29 1.93
CA TYR A 154 -9.56 -1.01 2.50
C TYR A 154 -10.20 -1.20 3.89
N SER A 155 -10.13 -0.18 4.73
CA SER A 155 -10.72 -0.20 6.08
C SER A 155 -12.23 -0.38 6.01
N LEU A 156 -12.91 0.34 5.11
CA LEU A 156 -14.36 0.18 4.91
C LEU A 156 -14.73 -1.24 4.46
N ARG A 157 -14.01 -1.79 3.49
CA ARG A 157 -14.25 -3.16 2.99
C ARG A 157 -14.03 -4.22 4.08
N SER A 158 -13.00 -4.06 4.91
CA SER A 158 -12.75 -4.97 6.04
C SER A 158 -13.87 -4.89 7.06
N ILE A 159 -14.29 -3.69 7.47
CA ILE A 159 -15.41 -3.52 8.41
C ILE A 159 -16.71 -4.10 7.84
N GLU A 160 -16.97 -3.87 6.56
CA GLU A 160 -18.15 -4.40 5.88
C GLU A 160 -18.16 -5.93 5.92
N ASN A 161 -17.07 -6.56 5.48
CA ASN A 161 -16.96 -8.00 5.42
C ASN A 161 -16.97 -8.66 6.82
N ASP A 162 -16.29 -8.07 7.80
CA ASP A 162 -16.04 -8.73 9.09
C ASP A 162 -17.14 -8.45 10.13
N LYS A 163 -17.89 -7.35 9.99
CA LYS A 163 -18.91 -6.92 10.95
C LYS A 163 -20.27 -6.72 10.30
N LEU A 164 -20.35 -5.89 9.27
CA LEU A 164 -21.65 -5.41 8.78
C LEU A 164 -22.41 -6.48 7.98
N ILE A 165 -21.71 -7.31 7.20
CA ILE A 165 -22.35 -8.34 6.36
C ILE A 165 -23.08 -9.40 7.20
N GLY A 166 -22.56 -9.71 8.40
CA GLY A 166 -23.19 -10.63 9.34
C GLY A 166 -24.51 -10.07 9.86
N PHE A 167 -24.49 -8.81 10.31
CA PHE A 167 -25.69 -8.13 10.80
C PHE A 167 -26.78 -7.99 9.72
N THR A 168 -26.41 -7.84 8.45
CA THR A 168 -27.40 -7.76 7.36
C THR A 168 -28.05 -9.10 6.98
N LYS A 169 -27.47 -10.24 7.36
CA LYS A 169 -28.07 -11.57 7.08
C LYS A 169 -29.03 -12.05 8.17
N GLU A 170 -28.93 -11.46 9.35
CA GLU A 170 -29.79 -11.77 10.51
C GLU A 170 -31.05 -10.88 10.57
N LEU A 171 -31.12 -9.85 9.72
CA LEU A 171 -32.30 -9.03 9.44
C LEU A 171 -33.16 -9.66 8.34
#